data_AF-A0A843BIM0-F1
#
_entry.id   AF-A0A843BIM0-F1
#
_cell.length_a   1.000
_cell.length_b   1.000
_cell.length_c   1.000
_cell.angle_alpha   90.00
_cell.angle_beta   90.00
_cell.angle_gamma   90.00
#
_symmetry.space_group_name_H-M   'P 1'
#
loop_
_entity.id
_entity.type
_entity.pdbx_description
1 polymer ?
#
loop_
_entity_poly.entity_id
_entity_poly.type
_entity_poly.pdbx_seq_one_letter_code
_entity_poly.pdbx_strand_id
1 'polypeptide(L)'
;MAPSKPIFVPIKQPALFLLPTALALLLVPFVAVAPVPAYALDSFEALDGARDIAITSTADKTYALVSSLANDAVQIIDVTDPANPLPVAALFDGQDGFVLTDVSDMAIVAIGDKTYALVASFAGAVHIIDVTDPNVPLPVASVFD
;
A
#
# COMPACT_ATOMS: atom_id res chain seq x y z
N MET A 1 -39.49 -58.23 59.79
CA MET A 1 -38.90 -56.89 59.53
C MET A 1 -38.01 -57.06 58.29
N ALA A 2 -38.56 -56.77 57.10
CA ALA A 2 -37.94 -57.11 55.81
C ALA A 2 -37.14 -55.91 55.26
N PRO A 3 -36.03 -56.14 54.53
CA PRO A 3 -35.10 -55.08 54.14
C PRO A 3 -35.70 -54.14 53.08
N SER A 4 -35.44 -52.85 53.25
CA SER A 4 -35.83 -51.78 52.32
C SER A 4 -35.19 -51.97 50.94
N LYS A 5 -36.03 -51.97 49.91
CA LYS A 5 -35.66 -52.09 48.50
C LYS A 5 -34.88 -50.83 48.05
N PRO A 6 -33.75 -50.95 47.31
CA PRO A 6 -32.99 -49.79 46.86
C PRO A 6 -33.73 -49.00 45.78
N ILE A 7 -33.70 -47.68 45.89
CA ILE A 7 -34.27 -46.72 44.93
C ILE A 7 -33.20 -46.45 43.86
N PHE A 8 -33.51 -46.80 42.61
CA PHE A 8 -32.70 -46.39 41.45
C PHE A 8 -33.02 -44.93 41.12
N VAL A 9 -32.01 -44.05 41.22
CA VAL A 9 -32.09 -42.68 40.69
C VAL A 9 -31.50 -42.68 39.28
N PRO A 10 -32.26 -42.31 38.23
CA PRO A 10 -31.72 -42.22 36.89
C PRO A 10 -30.77 -41.02 36.78
N ILE A 11 -29.49 -41.29 36.56
CA ILE A 11 -28.51 -40.29 36.15
C ILE A 11 -28.82 -39.87 34.70
N LYS A 12 -29.24 -38.62 34.50
CA LYS A 12 -29.34 -38.02 33.16
C LYS A 12 -27.96 -38.03 32.52
N GLN A 13 -27.79 -38.78 31.43
CA GLN A 13 -26.59 -38.67 30.59
C GLN A 13 -26.54 -37.25 29.98
N PRO A 14 -25.40 -36.54 30.00
CA PRO A 14 -25.27 -35.28 29.27
C PRO A 14 -25.29 -35.56 27.77
N ALA A 15 -26.19 -34.88 27.06
CA ALA A 15 -26.27 -34.94 25.60
C ALA A 15 -24.98 -34.38 24.98
N LEU A 16 -24.34 -35.17 24.12
CA LEU A 16 -23.19 -34.73 23.32
C LEU A 16 -23.71 -33.82 22.19
N PHE A 17 -23.64 -32.50 22.39
CA PHE A 17 -23.94 -31.53 21.34
C PHE A 17 -22.78 -31.51 20.34
N LEU A 18 -23.01 -32.03 19.13
CA LEU A 18 -22.13 -31.77 18.00
C LEU A 18 -22.33 -30.31 17.58
N LEU A 19 -21.32 -29.47 17.81
CA LEU A 19 -21.29 -28.12 17.23
C LEU A 19 -21.14 -28.26 15.70
N PRO A 20 -21.83 -27.43 14.89
CA PRO A 20 -21.57 -27.39 13.46
C PRO A 20 -20.13 -26.93 13.25
N THR A 21 -19.41 -27.64 12.38
CA THR A 21 -18.05 -27.32 11.94
C THR A 21 -17.96 -25.83 11.59
N ALA A 22 -17.27 -25.06 12.44
CA ALA A 22 -16.87 -23.70 12.10
C ALA A 22 -15.96 -23.78 10.87
N LEU A 23 -16.37 -23.11 9.80
CA LEU A 23 -15.53 -22.80 8.65
C LEU A 23 -14.25 -22.14 9.19
N ALA A 24 -13.13 -22.87 9.15
CA ALA A 24 -11.84 -22.31 9.50
C ALA A 24 -11.54 -21.22 8.47
N LEU A 25 -11.70 -19.96 8.89
CA LEU A 25 -11.18 -18.82 8.14
C LEU A 25 -9.67 -19.03 8.09
N LEU A 26 -9.15 -19.39 6.93
CA LEU A 26 -7.72 -19.49 6.68
C LEU A 26 -7.17 -18.08 6.88
N LEU A 27 -6.63 -17.82 8.07
CA LEU A 27 -5.86 -16.63 8.35
C LEU A 27 -4.61 -16.75 7.47
N VAL A 28 -4.68 -16.22 6.26
CA VAL A 28 -3.47 -15.90 5.51
C VAL A 28 -2.73 -14.93 6.42
N PRO A 29 -1.53 -15.25 6.93
CA PRO A 29 -0.78 -14.25 7.64
C PRO A 29 -0.59 -13.11 6.64
N PHE A 30 -1.23 -11.98 6.88
CA PHE A 30 -0.81 -10.73 6.30
C PHE A 30 0.65 -10.62 6.71
N VAL A 31 1.55 -10.89 5.77
CA VAL A 31 2.94 -10.49 5.93
C VAL A 31 2.83 -8.98 6.01
N ALA A 32 2.90 -8.45 7.22
CA ALA A 32 3.19 -7.05 7.40
C ALA A 32 4.51 -6.82 6.67
N VAL A 33 4.43 -6.31 5.45
CA VAL A 33 5.54 -5.52 4.90
C VAL A 33 5.76 -4.49 6.00
N ALA A 34 6.89 -4.60 6.69
CA ALA A 34 7.25 -3.63 7.69
C ALA A 34 7.07 -2.24 7.06
N PRO A 35 6.50 -1.25 7.77
CA PRO A 35 6.56 0.11 7.27
C PRO A 35 8.03 0.37 6.94
N VAL A 36 8.30 0.61 5.65
CA VAL A 36 9.63 0.93 5.16
C VAL A 36 10.14 2.04 6.09
N PRO A 37 11.32 1.91 6.71
CA PRO A 37 11.84 2.97 7.57
C PRO A 37 11.87 4.23 6.70
N ALA A 38 11.08 5.23 7.10
CA ALA A 38 11.12 6.55 6.50
C ALA A 38 12.57 7.04 6.61
N TYR A 39 13.32 6.96 5.51
CA TYR A 39 14.55 7.72 5.36
C TYR A 39 14.15 9.18 5.59
N ALA A 40 14.93 9.90 6.41
CA ALA A 40 14.58 11.21 6.94
C ALA A 40 13.99 12.13 5.84
N LEU A 41 12.69 12.41 5.92
CA LEU A 41 11.94 13.28 4.99
C LEU A 41 12.25 14.75 5.25
N ASP A 42 13.53 15.07 5.37
CA ASP A 42 14.03 16.41 5.65
C ASP A 42 14.63 17.02 4.37
N SER A 43 14.76 16.23 3.30
CA SER A 43 15.43 16.63 2.07
C SER A 43 14.74 16.07 0.82
N PHE A 44 15.02 16.71 -0.32
CA PHE A 44 14.58 16.26 -1.64
C PHE A 44 15.72 15.49 -2.30
N GLU A 45 15.58 14.17 -2.40
CA GLU A 45 16.66 13.28 -2.86
C GLU A 45 16.51 12.85 -4.33
N ALA A 46 15.32 13.04 -4.91
CA ALA A 46 14.96 12.54 -6.23
C ALA A 46 14.55 13.66 -7.21
N LEU A 47 15.26 14.80 -7.20
CA LEU A 47 14.97 15.95 -8.07
C LEU A 47 16.06 16.30 -9.08
N ASP A 48 17.19 15.59 -9.10
CA ASP A 48 18.22 15.87 -10.10
C ASP A 48 17.75 15.44 -11.50
N GLY A 49 17.77 16.36 -12.46
CA GLY A 49 17.19 16.08 -13.78
C GLY A 49 15.66 15.89 -13.75
N ALA A 50 14.95 16.58 -12.85
CA ALA A 50 13.49 16.67 -12.85
C ALA A 50 12.94 16.93 -14.28
N ARG A 51 11.96 16.14 -14.71
CA ARG A 51 11.43 16.14 -16.09
C ARG A 51 10.01 16.64 -16.18
N ASP A 52 9.10 16.03 -15.44
CA ASP A 52 7.68 16.34 -15.49
C ASP A 52 7.08 16.39 -14.09
N ILE A 53 5.93 17.04 -13.96
CA ILE A 53 5.19 17.20 -12.72
C ILE A 53 3.73 16.83 -12.94
N ALA A 54 3.19 15.98 -12.06
CA ALA A 54 1.77 15.68 -12.01
C ALA A 54 1.22 16.01 -10.62
N ILE A 55 -0.04 16.46 -10.56
CA ILE A 55 -0.68 16.91 -9.33
C ILE A 55 -1.78 15.93 -8.92
N THR A 56 -1.81 15.58 -7.64
CA THR A 56 -2.93 14.87 -7.00
C THR A 56 -3.28 15.53 -5.67
N SER A 57 -4.45 15.22 -5.12
CA SER A 57 -4.91 15.79 -3.85
C SER A 57 -5.67 14.76 -3.01
N THR A 58 -5.48 14.81 -1.70
CA THR A 58 -6.38 14.21 -0.71
C THR A 58 -7.44 15.25 -0.31
N ALA A 59 -8.25 14.95 0.72
CA ALA A 59 -9.27 15.88 1.20
C ALA A 59 -8.69 17.21 1.72
N ASP A 60 -7.47 17.18 2.27
CA ASP A 60 -6.83 18.27 3.00
C ASP A 60 -5.47 18.70 2.44
N LYS A 61 -4.87 17.90 1.54
CA LYS A 61 -3.52 18.15 1.03
C LYS A 61 -3.45 18.08 -0.48
N THR A 62 -2.56 18.88 -1.05
CA THR A 62 -2.19 18.84 -2.48
C THR A 62 -0.76 18.37 -2.61
N TYR A 63 -0.52 17.43 -3.52
CA TYR A 63 0.79 16.82 -3.72
C TYR A 63 1.24 17.01 -5.16
N ALA A 64 2.52 17.35 -5.31
CA ALA A 64 3.23 17.29 -6.57
C ALA A 64 4.05 16.01 -6.61
N LEU A 65 3.89 15.25 -7.68
CA LEU A 65 4.78 14.17 -8.03
C LEU A 65 5.69 14.69 -9.13
N VAL A 66 6.99 14.47 -9.00
CA VAL A 66 8.01 14.92 -9.96
C VAL A 66 8.82 13.73 -10.42
N SER A 67 8.85 13.46 -11.73
CA SER A 67 9.73 12.46 -12.32
C SER A 67 11.15 13.02 -12.43
N SER A 68 12.14 12.18 -12.16
CA SER A 68 13.56 12.53 -12.21
C SER A 68 14.28 11.54 -13.09
N LEU A 69 14.74 12.03 -14.25
CA LEU A 69 15.46 11.18 -15.19
C LEU A 69 16.87 10.84 -14.69
N ALA A 70 17.57 11.80 -14.06
CA ALA A 70 18.96 11.54 -13.68
C ALA A 70 19.06 10.67 -12.42
N ASN A 71 17.99 10.57 -11.62
CA ASN A 71 17.95 9.68 -10.46
C ASN A 71 17.16 8.40 -10.68
N ASP A 72 16.56 8.21 -11.87
CA ASP A 72 15.65 7.08 -12.12
C ASP A 72 14.58 6.98 -11.01
N ALA A 73 13.87 8.09 -10.79
CA ALA A 73 13.07 8.26 -9.59
C ALA A 73 11.82 9.13 -9.74
N VAL A 74 10.93 9.03 -8.75
CA VAL A 74 9.80 9.96 -8.56
C VAL A 74 9.85 10.56 -7.16
N GLN A 75 9.90 11.89 -7.08
CA GLN A 75 9.76 12.63 -5.82
C GLN A 75 8.30 13.01 -5.60
N ILE A 76 7.76 12.70 -4.43
CA ILE A 76 6.45 13.18 -3.96
C ILE A 76 6.69 14.32 -2.96
N ILE A 77 5.96 15.42 -3.15
CA ILE A 77 6.09 16.67 -2.40
C ILE A 77 4.69 17.11 -1.96
N ASP A 78 4.51 17.36 -0.67
CA ASP A 78 3.35 18.09 -0.15
C ASP A 78 3.53 19.58 -0.50
N VAL A 79 2.63 20.09 -1.32
CA VAL A 79 2.59 21.48 -1.80
C VAL A 79 1.35 22.21 -1.30
N THR A 80 0.74 21.73 -0.21
CA THR A 80 -0.45 22.33 0.41
C THR A 80 -0.18 23.77 0.86
N ASP A 81 0.99 24.00 1.45
CA ASP A 81 1.53 25.35 1.64
C ASP A 81 2.60 25.61 0.58
N PRO A 82 2.31 26.38 -0.48
CA PRO A 82 3.27 26.65 -1.54
C PRO A 82 4.48 27.50 -1.07
N ALA A 83 4.39 28.16 0.08
CA ALA A 83 5.53 28.88 0.66
C ALA A 83 6.50 27.94 1.41
N ASN A 84 6.05 26.72 1.75
CA ASN A 84 6.83 25.73 2.50
C ASN A 84 6.53 24.30 2.02
N PRO A 85 7.00 23.92 0.82
CA PRO A 85 6.83 22.56 0.32
C PRO A 85 7.62 21.56 1.16
N LEU A 86 7.04 20.40 1.43
CA LEU A 86 7.63 19.35 2.26
C LEU A 86 7.84 18.07 1.44
N PRO A 87 9.02 17.43 1.50
CA PRO A 87 9.20 16.11 0.89
C PRO A 87 8.33 15.07 1.61
N VAL A 88 7.68 14.20 0.84
CA VAL A 88 6.78 13.16 1.35
C VAL A 88 7.34 11.76 1.10
N ALA A 89 7.82 11.51 -0.11
CA ALA A 89 8.42 10.24 -0.48
C ALA A 89 9.37 10.43 -1.67
N ALA A 90 10.36 9.55 -1.80
CA ALA A 90 11.20 9.43 -2.98
C ALA A 90 11.23 7.96 -3.41
N LEU A 91 10.89 7.70 -4.67
CA LEU A 91 10.75 6.35 -5.23
C LEU A 91 11.90 6.17 -6.21
N PHE A 92 12.85 5.29 -5.90
CA PHE A 92 14.01 5.05 -6.74
C PHE A 92 13.91 3.70 -7.47
N ASP A 93 14.50 3.62 -8.66
CA ASP A 93 14.69 2.36 -9.35
C ASP A 93 15.40 1.31 -8.47
N GLY A 94 14.91 0.08 -8.53
CA GLY A 94 15.46 -1.05 -7.78
C GLY A 94 15.17 -1.04 -6.27
N GLN A 95 14.42 -0.05 -5.76
CA GLN A 95 14.04 0.04 -4.34
C GLN A 95 12.55 -0.25 -4.16
N ASP A 96 12.18 -0.92 -3.06
CA ASP A 96 10.78 -1.16 -2.66
C ASP A 96 9.85 -1.74 -3.74
N GLY A 97 10.44 -2.48 -4.70
CA GLY A 97 9.72 -3.10 -5.81
C GLY A 97 9.47 -2.17 -7.01
N PHE A 98 9.97 -0.93 -6.97
CA PHE A 98 9.94 -0.02 -8.10
C PHE A 98 10.98 -0.40 -9.15
N VAL A 99 10.59 -0.25 -10.41
CA VAL A 99 11.45 -0.39 -11.59
C VAL A 99 11.24 0.89 -12.37
N LEU A 100 12.05 1.92 -12.14
CA LEU A 100 11.83 3.30 -12.61
C LEU A 100 12.99 3.78 -13.49
N THR A 101 13.39 2.96 -14.43
CA THR A 101 14.49 3.26 -15.36
C THR A 101 14.11 4.34 -16.37
N ASP A 102 14.94 5.36 -16.56
CA ASP A 102 14.80 6.43 -17.56
C ASP A 102 13.40 7.12 -17.57
N VAL A 103 12.85 7.40 -16.40
CA VAL A 103 11.51 8.01 -16.27
C VAL A 103 11.45 9.45 -16.79
N SER A 104 10.33 9.80 -17.40
CA SER A 104 10.17 11.03 -18.19
C SER A 104 8.86 11.75 -17.87
N ASP A 105 7.78 11.46 -18.58
CA ASP A 105 6.49 12.12 -18.42
C ASP A 105 5.62 11.40 -17.38
N MET A 106 4.65 12.11 -16.82
CA MET A 106 3.71 11.56 -15.86
C MET A 106 2.27 12.02 -16.09
N ALA A 107 1.34 11.15 -15.72
CA ALA A 107 -0.07 11.48 -15.63
C ALA A 107 -0.68 10.88 -14.36
N ILE A 108 -1.74 11.52 -13.86
CA ILE A 108 -2.55 11.00 -12.75
C ILE A 108 -3.91 10.55 -13.30
N VAL A 109 -4.37 9.38 -12.86
CA VAL A 109 -5.69 8.84 -13.20
C VAL A 109 -6.39 8.33 -11.94
N ALA A 110 -7.65 8.73 -11.77
CA ALA A 110 -8.52 8.18 -10.73
C ALA A 110 -9.35 7.02 -11.31
N ILE A 111 -9.36 5.88 -10.62
CA ILE A 111 -10.15 4.70 -10.98
C ILE A 111 -10.87 4.21 -9.72
N GLY A 112 -12.17 4.49 -9.64
CA GLY A 112 -12.94 4.29 -8.41
C GLY A 112 -12.40 5.19 -7.29
N ASP A 113 -12.16 4.61 -6.11
CA ASP A 113 -11.63 5.31 -4.95
C ASP A 113 -10.09 5.35 -4.93
N LYS A 114 -9.43 4.89 -6.00
CA LYS A 114 -7.98 4.84 -6.09
C LYS A 114 -7.44 5.86 -7.07
N THR A 115 -6.25 6.37 -6.75
CA THR A 115 -5.50 7.29 -7.62
C THR A 115 -4.20 6.63 -8.03
N TYR A 116 -3.88 6.69 -9.31
CA TYR A 116 -2.68 6.09 -9.88
C TYR A 116 -1.85 7.11 -10.62
N ALA A 117 -0.54 7.04 -10.45
CA ALA A 117 0.43 7.70 -11.31
C ALA A 117 0.84 6.75 -12.43
N LEU A 118 0.84 7.26 -13.65
CA LEU A 118 1.35 6.62 -14.86
C LEU A 118 2.65 7.32 -15.20
N VAL A 119 3.77 6.62 -15.13
CA VAL A 119 5.11 7.17 -15.35
C VAL A 119 5.69 6.57 -16.62
N ALA A 120 5.89 7.39 -17.65
CA ALA A 120 6.47 6.97 -18.90
C ALA A 120 8.00 6.89 -18.80
N SER A 121 8.61 5.95 -19.51
CA SER A 121 10.05 5.72 -19.52
C SER A 121 10.61 5.73 -20.95
N PHE A 122 11.77 6.37 -21.15
CA PHE A 122 12.51 6.27 -22.41
C PHE A 122 13.10 4.88 -22.65
N ALA A 123 13.15 4.01 -21.63
CA ALA A 123 13.51 2.60 -21.77
C ALA A 123 12.36 1.75 -22.36
N GLY A 124 11.28 2.37 -22.84
CA GLY A 124 10.16 1.67 -23.48
C GLY A 124 9.18 1.06 -22.49
N ALA A 125 8.96 1.73 -21.36
CA ALA A 125 8.06 1.25 -20.31
C ALA A 125 7.03 2.31 -19.88
N VAL A 126 5.92 1.84 -19.32
CA VAL A 126 5.00 2.64 -18.51
C VAL A 126 4.83 1.97 -17.14
N HIS A 127 5.14 2.70 -16.09
CA HIS A 127 5.01 2.25 -14.71
C HIS A 127 3.70 2.77 -14.11
N ILE A 128 2.98 1.90 -13.42
CA ILE A 128 1.73 2.20 -12.75
C ILE A 128 1.99 2.13 -11.25
N ILE A 129 1.77 3.25 -10.57
CA ILE A 129 1.99 3.40 -9.12
C ILE A 129 0.67 3.79 -8.48
N ASP A 130 0.23 3.05 -7.46
CA ASP A 130 -0.88 3.45 -6.61
C ASP A 130 -0.39 4.58 -5.70
N VAL A 131 -1.00 5.75 -5.84
CA VAL A 131 -0.72 6.97 -5.08
C VAL A 131 -1.98 7.44 -4.35
N THR A 132 -2.89 6.52 -4.05
CA THR A 132 -4.12 6.80 -3.30
C THR A 132 -3.79 7.40 -1.93
N ASP A 133 -2.75 6.88 -1.27
CA ASP A 133 -2.08 7.54 -0.16
C ASP A 133 -0.68 7.98 -0.62
N PRO A 134 -0.46 9.29 -0.88
CA PRO A 134 0.84 9.79 -1.31
C PRO A 134 1.98 9.57 -0.30
N ASN A 135 1.68 9.26 0.97
CA ASN A 135 2.69 8.92 1.97
C ASN A 135 3.12 7.45 1.90
N VAL A 136 2.32 6.60 1.22
CA VAL A 136 2.57 5.17 1.07
C VAL A 136 2.31 4.76 -0.39
N PRO A 137 3.08 5.28 -1.36
CA PRO A 137 2.95 4.88 -2.75
C PRO A 137 3.36 3.42 -2.94
N LEU A 138 2.63 2.69 -3.79
CA LEU A 138 2.86 1.26 -4.02
C LEU A 138 3.05 0.97 -5.52
N PRO A 139 4.06 0.19 -5.93
CA PRO A 139 4.17 -0.26 -7.31
C PRO A 139 3.01 -1.22 -7.63
N VAL A 140 2.34 -1.01 -8.75
CA VAL A 140 1.20 -1.84 -9.19
C VAL A 140 1.62 -2.73 -10.36
N ALA A 141 2.17 -2.12 -11.42
CA ALA A 141 2.57 -2.83 -12.62
C ALA A 141 3.59 -2.02 -13.42
N SER A 142 4.29 -2.70 -14.33
CA SER A 142 5.06 -2.07 -15.41
C SER A 142 4.74 -2.78 -16.71
N VAL A 143 4.53 -2.02 -17.77
CA VAL A 143 4.29 -2.52 -19.13
C VAL A 143 5.49 -2.14 -19.97
N PHE A 144 6.05 -3.10 -20.71
CA PHE A 144 7.20 -2.92 -21.60
C PHE A 144 6.77 -3.23 -23.03
N ASP A 145 7.38 -2.57 -24.02
CA ASP A 145 7.25 -2.90 -25.45
C ASP A 145 7.96 -4.23 -25.82
#